data_AF-F2SUR0-F1
#
_entry.id   AF-F2SUR0-F1
#
_cell.length_a   1.000
_cell.length_b   1.000
_cell.length_c   1.000
_cell.angle_alpha   90.00
_cell.angle_beta   90.00
_cell.angle_gamma   90.00
#
_symmetry.space_group_name_H-M   'P 1'
#
loop_
_entity.id
_entity.type
_entity.pdbx_description
1 polymer ?
#
loop_
_entity_poly.entity_id
_entity_poly.type
_entity_poly.pdbx_seq_one_letter_code
_entity_poly.pdbx_strand_id
1 'polypeptide(L)'
;MAASTREPYRGSCRCGLIRYVAYITMPPAISPDGKVDRYSSVHFYKCNCTACLKFGLFHMRLPKAPQDFLLLSPLHPENDLTAYKILEEGSTWYFCPTCGVRCFSFGGKGRVKEVDVEEWATKPADTTDVKAAAAAAAAAAAAAGDEGPKKIKTKAWTIDEDGWDEGLRSCYLSVNAQTLEPEDGLDLREIVDKKWLGYLDYREMQEKQRFDRPHVGGSW
;
A
#
# COMPACT_ATOMS: atom_id res chain seq x y z
N MET A 1 -11.56 20.38 8.50
CA MET A 1 -10.83 19.14 8.14
C MET A 1 -10.97 18.98 6.64
N ALA A 2 -9.88 18.70 5.91
CA ALA A 2 -9.99 18.41 4.48
C ALA A 2 -10.88 17.16 4.28
N ALA A 3 -11.70 17.15 3.23
CA ALA A 3 -12.49 15.97 2.90
C ALA A 3 -11.54 14.81 2.56
N SER A 4 -11.89 13.59 2.97
CA SER A 4 -11.09 12.40 2.66
C SER A 4 -11.15 12.11 1.16
N THR A 5 -10.00 12.07 0.48
CA THR A 5 -9.90 11.79 -0.95
C THR A 5 -9.23 10.44 -1.20
N ARG A 6 -9.86 9.60 -2.04
CA ARG A 6 -9.30 8.32 -2.48
C ARG A 6 -8.58 8.54 -3.80
N GLU A 7 -7.27 8.32 -3.82
CA GLU A 7 -6.43 8.55 -5.01
C GLU A 7 -5.58 7.34 -5.37
N PRO A 8 -5.24 7.13 -6.66
CA PRO A 8 -4.27 6.14 -7.06
C PRO A 8 -2.84 6.58 -6.74
N TYR A 9 -2.03 5.62 -6.30
CA TYR A 9 -0.59 5.75 -6.13
C TYR A 9 0.10 4.52 -6.73
N ARG A 10 1.05 4.77 -7.61
CA ARG A 10 1.95 3.77 -8.17
C ARG A 10 2.95 3.35 -7.11
N GLY A 11 3.36 2.09 -7.22
CA GLY A 11 4.51 1.60 -6.51
C GLY A 11 5.23 0.53 -7.30
N SER A 12 6.52 0.40 -7.06
CA SER A 12 7.35 -0.58 -7.74
C SER A 12 8.52 -1.05 -6.89
N CYS A 13 9.13 -2.16 -7.32
CA CYS A 13 10.47 -2.47 -6.86
C CYS A 13 11.50 -1.67 -7.67
N ARG A 14 12.75 -1.61 -7.18
CA ARG A 14 13.81 -0.80 -7.81
C ARG A 14 14.06 -1.11 -9.29
N CYS A 15 13.93 -2.36 -9.72
CA CYS A 15 14.14 -2.73 -11.11
C CYS A 15 12.87 -2.67 -11.98
N GLY A 16 11.72 -2.32 -11.41
CA GLY A 16 10.44 -2.25 -12.12
C GLY A 16 9.78 -3.58 -12.45
N LEU A 17 10.31 -4.72 -11.96
CA LEU A 17 9.67 -6.02 -12.13
C LEU A 17 8.33 -6.08 -11.38
N ILE A 18 8.34 -5.68 -10.10
CA ILE A 18 7.12 -5.51 -9.33
C ILE A 18 6.58 -4.13 -9.65
N ARG A 19 5.34 -4.05 -10.12
CA ARG A 19 4.59 -2.80 -10.32
C ARG A 19 3.17 -2.99 -9.82
N TYR A 20 2.67 -2.04 -9.06
CA TYR A 20 1.33 -2.09 -8.50
C TYR A 20 0.72 -0.69 -8.42
N VAL A 21 -0.59 -0.65 -8.22
CA VAL A 21 -1.35 0.55 -7.88
C VAL A 21 -2.06 0.29 -6.55
N ALA A 22 -1.89 1.21 -5.61
CA ALA A 22 -2.63 1.27 -4.36
C ALA A 22 -3.53 2.50 -4.38
N TYR A 23 -4.82 2.31 -4.14
CA TYR A 23 -5.75 3.41 -3.95
C TYR A 23 -5.81 3.76 -2.47
N ILE A 24 -5.35 4.95 -2.11
CA ILE A 24 -5.18 5.37 -0.72
C ILE A 24 -6.16 6.49 -0.44
N THR A 25 -6.90 6.37 0.66
CA THR A 25 -7.78 7.43 1.16
C THR A 25 -7.06 8.23 2.23
N MET A 26 -6.80 9.51 1.97
CA MET A 26 -6.11 10.42 2.90
C MET A 26 -7.05 11.58 3.32
N PRO A 27 -6.90 12.13 4.54
CA PRO A 27 -6.05 11.65 5.63
C PRO A 27 -6.64 10.40 6.31
N PRO A 28 -5.80 9.59 7.00
CA PRO A 28 -6.30 8.49 7.82
C PRO A 28 -7.15 9.00 9.00
N ALA A 29 -8.20 8.26 9.32
CA ALA A 29 -9.02 8.49 10.50
C ALA A 29 -8.47 7.69 11.68
N ILE A 30 -8.04 8.42 12.72
CA ILE A 30 -7.49 7.85 13.96
C ILE A 30 -8.37 8.30 15.10
N SER A 31 -8.87 7.36 15.88
CA SER A 31 -9.73 7.66 17.02
C SER A 31 -8.93 8.35 18.13
N PRO A 32 -9.61 9.07 19.06
CA PRO A 32 -8.93 9.73 20.18
C PRO A 32 -8.11 8.79 21.08
N ASP A 33 -8.48 7.50 21.14
CA ASP A 33 -7.75 6.45 21.87
C ASP A 33 -6.62 5.81 21.05
N GLY A 34 -6.28 6.36 19.88
CA GLY A 34 -5.18 5.87 19.04
C GLY A 34 -5.50 4.56 18.33
N LYS A 35 -6.76 4.31 17.98
CA LYS A 35 -7.13 3.15 17.17
C LYS A 35 -7.41 3.59 15.73
N VAL A 36 -7.02 2.72 14.81
CA VAL A 36 -7.39 2.84 13.40
C VAL A 36 -8.40 1.75 13.11
N ASP A 37 -9.57 2.14 12.63
CA ASP A 37 -10.56 1.18 12.16
C ASP A 37 -10.12 0.59 10.82
N ARG A 38 -9.88 -0.73 10.83
CA ARG A 38 -9.38 -1.49 9.68
C ARG A 38 -10.36 -1.52 8.50
N TYR A 39 -11.63 -1.22 8.71
CA TYR A 39 -12.65 -1.27 7.65
C TYR A 39 -12.89 0.09 6.98
N SER A 40 -12.41 1.18 7.58
CA SER A 40 -12.75 2.54 7.15
C SER A 40 -11.56 3.47 6.95
N SER A 41 -10.39 3.15 7.51
CA SER A 41 -9.19 3.99 7.38
C SER A 41 -7.97 3.20 6.96
N VAL A 42 -7.14 3.82 6.11
CA VAL A 42 -5.77 3.35 5.88
C VAL A 42 -5.02 3.35 7.21
N HIS A 43 -4.25 2.29 7.48
CA HIS A 43 -3.43 2.16 8.68
C HIS A 43 -1.95 2.08 8.30
N PHE A 44 -1.22 3.13 8.64
CA PHE A 44 0.23 3.16 8.56
C PHE A 44 0.84 2.74 9.90
N TYR A 45 1.81 1.82 9.87
CA TYR A 45 2.56 1.50 11.09
C TYR A 45 4.00 1.03 10.84
N LYS A 46 4.82 1.20 11.89
CA LYS A 46 6.11 0.52 12.06
C LYS A 46 6.05 -0.40 13.26
N CYS A 47 6.78 -1.50 13.16
CA CYS A 47 6.79 -2.57 14.14
C CYS A 47 8.23 -2.82 14.59
N ASN A 48 8.47 -2.91 15.90
CA ASN A 48 9.80 -3.12 16.48
C ASN A 48 10.24 -4.60 16.51
N CYS A 49 9.50 -5.52 15.88
CA CYS A 49 9.94 -6.91 15.81
C CYS A 49 11.16 -7.05 14.89
N THR A 50 11.95 -8.12 15.12
CA THR A 50 13.20 -8.36 14.41
C THR A 50 13.03 -8.40 12.89
N ALA A 51 11.96 -9.00 12.38
CA ALA A 51 11.71 -9.12 10.94
C ALA A 51 11.37 -7.76 10.31
N CYS A 52 10.41 -7.03 10.89
CA CYS A 52 9.99 -5.72 10.36
C CYS A 52 11.14 -4.72 10.34
N LEU A 53 11.98 -4.70 11.39
CA LEU A 53 13.15 -3.83 11.46
C LEU A 53 14.20 -4.19 10.41
N LYS A 54 14.59 -5.47 10.32
CA LYS A 54 15.64 -5.90 9.37
C LYS A 54 15.22 -5.74 7.91
N PHE A 55 13.93 -5.81 7.63
CA PHE A 55 13.38 -5.60 6.29
C PHE A 55 13.00 -4.15 6.01
N GLY A 56 13.12 -3.25 7.00
CA GLY A 56 12.81 -1.83 6.86
C GLY A 56 11.34 -1.56 6.55
N LEU A 57 10.41 -2.38 7.04
CA LEU A 57 9.01 -2.27 6.61
C LEU A 57 8.31 -1.04 7.19
N PHE A 58 7.80 -0.21 6.30
CA PHE A 58 6.81 0.81 6.59
C PHE A 58 5.44 0.26 6.18
N HIS A 59 4.75 -0.39 7.11
CA HIS A 59 3.51 -1.08 6.77
C HIS A 59 2.39 -0.09 6.44
N MET A 60 1.65 -0.39 5.38
CA MET A 60 0.39 0.24 5.01
C MET A 60 -0.67 -0.85 4.79
N ARG A 61 -1.74 -0.79 5.57
CA ARG A 61 -2.96 -1.60 5.41
C ARG A 61 -4.04 -0.75 4.76
N LEU A 62 -4.63 -1.26 3.69
CA LEU A 62 -5.77 -0.62 3.02
C LEU A 62 -7.06 -1.12 3.67
N PRO A 63 -8.09 -0.27 3.83
CA PRO A 63 -9.33 -0.67 4.49
C PRO A 63 -10.23 -1.56 3.61
N LYS A 64 -9.95 -1.60 2.30
CA LYS A 64 -10.67 -2.38 1.29
C LYS A 64 -9.66 -2.99 0.32
N ALA A 65 -8.74 -3.82 0.83
CA ALA A 65 -7.61 -4.32 0.06
C ALA A 65 -7.97 -4.97 -1.29
N PRO A 66 -9.07 -5.76 -1.43
CA PRO A 66 -9.45 -6.34 -2.72
C PRO A 66 -9.85 -5.33 -3.79
N GLN A 67 -10.30 -4.14 -3.40
CA GLN A 67 -10.67 -3.06 -4.32
C GLN A 67 -9.56 -2.02 -4.47
N ASP A 68 -8.72 -1.87 -3.45
CA ASP A 68 -7.73 -0.80 -3.35
C ASP A 68 -6.31 -1.24 -3.74
N PHE A 69 -6.03 -2.54 -3.91
CA PHE A 69 -4.71 -3.02 -4.34
C PHE A 69 -4.77 -3.81 -5.65
N LEU A 70 -3.94 -3.41 -6.60
CA LEU A 70 -3.79 -4.04 -7.91
C LEU A 70 -2.31 -4.25 -8.22
N LEU A 71 -1.89 -5.50 -8.35
CA LEU A 71 -0.55 -5.86 -8.82
C LEU A 71 -0.57 -5.96 -10.35
N LEU A 72 0.11 -5.03 -11.03
CA LEU A 72 0.19 -4.98 -12.49
C LEU A 72 1.26 -5.92 -13.04
N SER A 73 2.32 -6.15 -12.28
CA SER A 73 3.40 -7.05 -12.65
C SER A 73 4.16 -7.52 -11.40
N PRO A 74 4.57 -8.80 -11.32
CA PRO A 74 4.10 -9.91 -12.14
C PRO A 74 2.64 -10.28 -11.82
N LEU A 75 1.98 -11.07 -12.68
CA LEU A 75 0.58 -11.47 -12.48
C LEU A 75 0.41 -12.73 -11.61
N HIS A 76 1.49 -13.46 -11.36
CA HIS A 76 1.47 -14.68 -10.54
C HIS A 76 2.53 -14.57 -9.43
N PRO A 77 2.31 -13.74 -8.40
CA PRO A 77 3.31 -13.48 -7.36
C PRO A 77 3.78 -14.75 -6.64
N GLU A 78 2.93 -15.78 -6.55
CA GLU A 78 3.27 -17.09 -5.99
C GLU A 78 4.35 -17.85 -6.78
N ASN A 79 4.48 -17.59 -8.08
CA ASN A 79 5.44 -18.27 -8.96
C ASN A 79 6.60 -17.36 -9.37
N ASP A 80 6.32 -16.08 -9.55
CA ASP A 80 7.25 -15.12 -10.18
C ASP A 80 8.07 -14.32 -9.15
N LEU A 81 7.66 -14.32 -7.87
CA LEU A 81 8.36 -13.63 -6.78
C LEU A 81 8.99 -14.60 -5.81
N THR A 82 10.06 -14.15 -5.15
CA THR A 82 10.63 -14.91 -4.04
C THR A 82 9.83 -14.64 -2.77
N ALA A 83 9.65 -15.67 -1.96
CA ALA A 83 8.83 -15.62 -0.76
C ALA A 83 9.66 -15.92 0.50
N TYR A 84 9.32 -15.24 1.59
CA TYR A 84 9.77 -15.60 2.93
C TYR A 84 8.56 -15.80 3.84
N LYS A 85 8.55 -16.87 4.63
CA LYS A 85 7.52 -17.15 5.63
C LYS A 85 8.16 -17.14 7.01
N ILE A 86 7.66 -16.27 7.89
CA ILE A 86 8.11 -16.22 9.30
C ILE A 86 7.49 -17.36 10.09
N LEU A 87 6.20 -17.63 9.83
CA LEU A 87 5.43 -18.70 10.46
C LEU A 87 4.85 -19.57 9.34
N GLU A 88 4.70 -20.87 9.60
CA GLU A 88 4.06 -21.81 8.65
C GLU A 88 2.63 -21.36 8.33
N GLU A 89 1.88 -20.97 9.36
CA GLU A 89 0.55 -20.38 9.29
C GLU A 89 0.64 -18.85 9.37
N GLY A 90 0.81 -18.19 8.23
CA GLY A 90 0.90 -16.74 8.19
C GLY A 90 0.94 -16.16 6.78
N SER A 91 1.00 -14.83 6.70
CA SER A 91 1.23 -14.12 5.45
C SER A 91 2.57 -14.51 4.83
N THR A 92 2.62 -14.60 3.51
CA THR A 92 3.83 -14.74 2.71
C THR A 92 4.42 -13.35 2.44
N TRP A 93 5.73 -13.20 2.66
CA TRP A 93 6.44 -11.92 2.51
C TRP A 93 7.20 -11.95 1.19
N TYR A 94 6.58 -11.39 0.14
CA TYR A 94 7.13 -11.40 -1.20
C TYR A 94 8.25 -10.37 -1.35
N PHE A 95 9.24 -10.71 -2.17
CA PHE A 95 10.30 -9.81 -2.60
C PHE A 95 10.73 -10.08 -4.02
N CYS A 96 11.26 -9.04 -4.65
CA CYS A 96 11.72 -9.11 -6.03
C CYS A 96 12.96 -10.02 -6.11
N PRO A 97 12.96 -11.07 -6.95
CA PRO A 97 14.13 -11.93 -7.15
C PRO A 97 15.33 -11.19 -7.76
N THR A 98 15.09 -10.07 -8.44
CA THR A 98 16.14 -9.30 -9.14
C THR A 98 16.82 -8.26 -8.24
N CYS A 99 16.05 -7.51 -7.43
CA CYS A 99 16.59 -6.40 -6.64
C CYS A 99 16.37 -6.52 -5.12
N GLY A 100 15.72 -7.58 -4.64
CA GLY A 100 15.51 -7.84 -3.21
C GLY A 100 14.47 -6.97 -2.51
N VAL A 101 13.89 -5.97 -3.20
CA VAL A 101 12.90 -5.06 -2.60
C VAL A 101 11.60 -5.81 -2.25
N ARG A 102 11.07 -5.50 -1.06
CA ARG A 102 9.82 -6.03 -0.49
C ARG A 102 8.70 -5.00 -0.64
N CYS A 103 7.87 -5.16 -1.66
CA CYS A 103 6.76 -4.24 -1.91
C CYS A 103 5.51 -4.57 -1.09
N PHE A 104 5.24 -5.85 -0.83
CA PHE A 104 4.05 -6.24 -0.06
C PHE A 104 4.21 -7.62 0.59
N SER A 105 3.36 -7.89 1.58
CA SER A 105 3.16 -9.20 2.19
C SER A 105 1.69 -9.58 2.11
N PHE A 106 1.40 -10.84 1.82
CA PHE A 106 0.05 -11.30 1.51
C PHE A 106 -0.29 -12.64 2.16
N GLY A 107 -1.49 -12.76 2.72
CA GLY A 107 -2.12 -14.00 3.18
C GLY A 107 -3.58 -13.99 2.75
N GLY A 108 -4.02 -15.04 2.05
CA GLY A 108 -5.34 -15.14 1.42
C GLY A 108 -5.25 -15.79 0.05
N LYS A 109 -6.29 -15.62 -0.77
CA LYS A 109 -6.33 -16.08 -2.16
C LYS A 109 -6.23 -14.90 -3.11
N GLY A 110 -5.42 -15.03 -4.15
CA GLY A 110 -5.30 -14.04 -5.21
C GLY A 110 -5.92 -14.55 -6.51
N ARG A 111 -6.32 -13.62 -7.38
CA ARG A 111 -6.82 -13.93 -8.72
C ARG A 111 -6.37 -12.86 -9.70
N VAL A 112 -6.18 -13.26 -10.96
CA VAL A 112 -5.97 -12.33 -12.07
C VAL A 112 -7.33 -11.95 -12.65
N LYS A 113 -7.60 -10.65 -12.78
CA LYS A 113 -8.81 -10.14 -13.43
C LYS A 113 -8.49 -8.96 -14.34
N GLU A 114 -9.40 -8.66 -15.24
CA GLU A 114 -9.37 -7.41 -16.01
C GLU A 114 -9.91 -6.27 -15.13
N VAL A 115 -9.21 -5.14 -15.14
CA VAL A 115 -9.52 -3.97 -14.32
C VAL A 115 -9.39 -2.70 -15.15
N ASP A 116 -10.24 -1.72 -14.85
CA ASP A 116 -10.11 -0.35 -15.35
C ASP A 116 -9.17 0.44 -14.44
N VAL A 117 -8.05 0.89 -15.00
CA VAL A 117 -7.03 1.67 -14.30
C VAL A 117 -6.78 2.95 -15.08
N GLU A 118 -6.50 4.05 -14.38
CA GLU A 118 -6.10 5.29 -15.04
C GLU A 118 -4.83 5.06 -15.88
N GLU A 119 -4.83 5.51 -17.13
CA GLU A 119 -3.76 5.20 -18.09
C GLU A 119 -2.38 5.56 -17.55
N TRP A 120 -2.26 6.73 -16.90
CA TRP A 120 -1.02 7.19 -16.31
C TRP A 120 -0.50 6.25 -15.20
N ALA A 121 -1.39 5.66 -14.40
CA ALA A 121 -1.03 4.79 -13.27
C ALA A 121 -0.47 3.44 -13.74
N THR A 122 -0.62 3.10 -15.02
CA THR A 122 -0.04 1.88 -15.61
C THR A 122 1.40 2.08 -16.12
N LYS A 123 1.82 3.35 -16.25
CA LYS A 123 3.15 3.70 -16.74
C LYS A 123 4.19 3.54 -15.61
N PRO A 124 5.40 3.04 -15.92
CA PRO A 124 6.50 3.03 -14.95
C PRO A 124 6.71 4.42 -14.34
N ALA A 125 7.09 4.45 -13.07
CA ALA A 125 7.67 5.63 -12.47
C ALA A 125 8.95 6.02 -13.20
N ASP A 126 8.96 7.23 -13.76
CA ASP A 126 10.17 7.89 -14.24
C ASP A 126 10.24 9.28 -13.58
N THR A 127 11.22 10.10 -13.94
CA THR A 127 11.40 11.42 -13.30
C THR A 127 10.29 12.44 -13.64
N THR A 128 9.31 12.08 -14.46
CA THR A 128 8.24 12.97 -14.93
C THR A 128 7.00 12.78 -14.07
N ASP A 129 6.46 13.89 -13.54
CA ASP A 129 5.23 13.90 -12.74
C ASP A 129 3.99 13.67 -13.62
N VAL A 130 3.82 12.42 -14.06
CA VAL A 130 2.70 11.98 -14.91
C VAL A 130 1.37 12.05 -14.17
N LYS A 131 1.35 12.01 -12.82
CA LYS A 131 0.15 12.18 -12.01
C LYS A 131 -0.32 13.63 -12.03
N ALA A 132 0.56 14.60 -11.77
CA ALA A 132 0.21 16.02 -11.86
C ALA A 132 -0.20 16.41 -13.28
N ALA A 133 0.47 15.88 -14.30
CA ALA A 133 0.08 16.09 -15.70
C ALA A 133 -1.32 15.52 -16.00
N ALA A 134 -1.62 14.31 -15.52
CA ALA A 134 -2.94 13.71 -15.65
C ALA A 134 -4.03 14.47 -14.88
N ALA A 135 -3.71 14.95 -13.67
CA ALA A 135 -4.62 15.77 -12.87
C ALA A 135 -4.91 17.11 -13.53
N ALA A 136 -3.90 17.77 -14.10
CA ALA A 136 -4.07 19.01 -14.85
C ALA A 136 -4.92 18.80 -16.12
N ALA A 137 -4.69 17.70 -16.85
CA ALA A 137 -5.50 17.32 -18.00
C ALA A 137 -6.95 17.01 -17.60
N ALA A 138 -7.18 16.29 -16.50
CA ALA A 138 -8.50 16.00 -15.97
C ALA A 138 -9.23 17.26 -15.50
N ALA A 139 -8.53 18.20 -14.85
CA ALA A 139 -9.10 19.48 -14.45
C ALA A 139 -9.48 20.34 -15.68
N ALA A 140 -8.65 20.34 -16.73
CA ALA A 140 -8.96 21.01 -17.99
C ALA A 140 -10.16 20.37 -18.71
N ALA A 141 -10.25 19.04 -18.74
CA ALA A 141 -11.38 18.30 -19.29
C ALA A 141 -12.68 18.58 -18.52
N ALA A 142 -12.63 18.58 -17.17
CA ALA A 142 -13.76 18.91 -16.33
C ALA A 142 -14.25 20.37 -16.55
N ALA A 143 -13.35 21.32 -16.77
CA ALA A 143 -13.70 22.69 -17.13
C ALA A 143 -14.32 22.81 -18.54
N ALA A 144 -14.02 21.88 -19.44
CA ALA A 144 -14.58 21.79 -20.79
C ALA A 144 -15.86 20.92 -20.87
N GLY A 145 -16.25 20.25 -19.79
CA GLY A 145 -17.41 19.34 -19.75
C GLY A 145 -17.16 17.93 -20.31
N ASP A 146 -15.88 17.56 -20.50
CA ASP A 146 -15.47 16.24 -20.97
C ASP A 146 -15.29 15.21 -19.83
N GLU A 147 -15.27 13.92 -20.18
CA GLU A 147 -15.03 12.83 -19.22
C GLU A 147 -13.64 12.93 -18.55
N GLY A 148 -13.55 12.44 -17.30
CA GLY A 148 -12.36 12.54 -16.44
C GLY A 148 -11.10 11.80 -16.93
N PRO A 149 -10.13 11.48 -16.04
CA PRO A 149 -8.86 10.90 -16.49
C PRO A 149 -9.08 9.60 -17.26
N LYS A 150 -8.43 9.49 -18.42
CA LYS A 150 -8.59 8.37 -19.36
C LYS A 150 -8.25 7.04 -18.67
N LYS A 151 -9.24 6.13 -18.62
CA LYS A 151 -9.09 4.78 -18.08
C LYS A 151 -8.80 3.78 -19.20
N ILE A 152 -7.98 2.79 -18.90
CA ILE A 152 -7.69 1.67 -19.79
C ILE A 152 -7.98 0.34 -19.08
N LYS A 153 -8.35 -0.66 -19.87
CA LYS A 153 -8.50 -2.04 -19.40
C LYS A 153 -7.14 -2.73 -19.42
N THR A 154 -6.76 -3.31 -18.29
CA THR A 154 -5.53 -4.11 -18.18
C THR A 154 -5.76 -5.31 -17.27
N LYS A 155 -4.92 -6.34 -17.41
CA LYS A 155 -4.87 -7.45 -16.45
C LYS A 155 -4.10 -7.00 -15.21
N ALA A 156 -4.63 -7.34 -14.04
CA ALA A 156 -3.94 -7.20 -12.77
C ALA A 156 -4.23 -8.41 -11.89
N TRP A 157 -3.25 -8.79 -11.08
CA TRP A 157 -3.49 -9.64 -9.94
C TRP A 157 -4.09 -8.82 -8.80
N THR A 158 -5.10 -9.37 -8.14
CA THR A 158 -5.76 -8.75 -7.00
C THR A 158 -6.16 -9.85 -6.01
N ILE A 159 -6.72 -9.42 -4.88
CA ILE A 159 -7.21 -10.31 -3.84
C ILE A 159 -8.58 -10.83 -4.24
N ASP A 160 -8.80 -12.12 -4.00
CA ASP A 160 -10.11 -12.72 -4.13
C ASP A 160 -11.02 -12.21 -2.99
N GLU A 161 -12.15 -11.60 -3.35
CA GLU A 161 -13.09 -11.04 -2.38
C GLU A 161 -13.83 -12.14 -1.62
N ASP A 162 -13.99 -13.31 -2.25
CA ASP A 162 -14.70 -14.44 -1.68
C ASP A 162 -13.93 -15.03 -0.50
N GLY A 163 -14.44 -14.79 0.71
CA GLY A 163 -13.80 -15.21 1.97
C GLY A 163 -12.73 -14.25 2.49
N TRP A 164 -12.65 -13.02 1.96
CA TRP A 164 -11.80 -11.97 2.51
C TRP A 164 -12.51 -11.15 3.58
N ASP A 165 -11.83 -10.91 4.71
CA ASP A 165 -12.29 -10.02 5.78
C ASP A 165 -11.07 -9.34 6.43
N GLU A 166 -11.00 -8.01 6.39
CA GLU A 166 -9.88 -7.21 6.93
C GLU A 166 -9.63 -7.42 8.44
N GLY A 167 -10.62 -7.94 9.17
CA GLY A 167 -10.49 -8.28 10.59
C GLY A 167 -9.83 -9.63 10.85
N LEU A 168 -9.81 -10.54 9.88
CA LEU A 168 -9.28 -11.89 10.04
C LEU A 168 -7.77 -11.93 9.85
N ARG A 169 -7.07 -12.62 10.75
CA ARG A 169 -5.60 -12.77 10.68
C ARG A 169 -5.13 -13.49 9.42
N SER A 170 -5.95 -14.39 8.86
CA SER A 170 -5.68 -15.11 7.61
C SER A 170 -5.81 -14.23 6.37
N CYS A 171 -6.47 -13.08 6.47
CA CYS A 171 -6.69 -12.11 5.41
C CYS A 171 -5.77 -10.91 5.63
N TYR A 172 -4.59 -10.99 5.02
CA TYR A 172 -3.52 -10.06 5.29
C TYR A 172 -2.97 -9.49 3.99
N LEU A 173 -3.12 -8.20 3.76
CA LEU A 173 -2.31 -7.48 2.79
C LEU A 173 -1.64 -6.32 3.53
N SER A 174 -0.31 -6.26 3.47
CA SER A 174 0.43 -5.07 3.87
C SER A 174 1.34 -4.65 2.73
N VAL A 175 1.17 -3.43 2.27
CA VAL A 175 2.10 -2.78 1.33
C VAL A 175 3.22 -2.14 2.14
N ASN A 176 4.45 -2.12 1.61
CA ASN A 176 5.54 -1.32 2.15
C ASN A 176 5.44 0.08 1.53
N ALA A 177 5.03 1.08 2.32
CA ALA A 177 4.81 2.44 1.83
C ALA A 177 6.07 3.06 1.22
N GLN A 178 7.27 2.58 1.59
CA GLN A 178 8.55 3.01 1.01
C GLN A 178 8.72 2.64 -0.47
N THR A 179 7.91 1.72 -0.99
CA THR A 179 7.95 1.31 -2.40
C THR A 179 6.89 2.01 -3.24
N LEU A 180 6.17 2.97 -2.67
CA LEU A 180 5.34 3.91 -3.44
C LEU A 180 6.22 4.96 -4.10
N GLU A 181 5.78 5.43 -5.24
CA GLU A 181 6.55 6.36 -6.06
C GLU A 181 6.42 7.78 -5.50
N PRO A 182 7.54 8.46 -5.21
CA PRO A 182 7.51 9.77 -4.56
C PRO A 182 6.85 10.85 -5.44
N GLU A 183 6.92 10.73 -6.76
CA GLU A 183 6.29 11.67 -7.68
C GLU A 183 4.75 11.63 -7.65
N ASP A 184 4.13 10.60 -7.08
CA ASP A 184 2.68 10.52 -6.96
C ASP A 184 2.14 11.33 -5.76
N GLY A 185 3.02 12.02 -5.02
CA GLY A 185 2.67 13.07 -4.05
C GLY A 185 2.41 12.61 -2.62
N LEU A 186 2.60 11.32 -2.29
CA LEU A 186 2.47 10.85 -0.91
C LEU A 186 3.78 11.09 -0.12
N ASP A 187 3.82 12.13 0.69
CA ASP A 187 4.97 12.41 1.55
C ASP A 187 4.94 11.56 2.83
N LEU A 188 5.82 10.56 2.91
CA LEU A 188 5.93 9.70 4.10
C LEU A 188 6.38 10.47 5.35
N ARG A 189 7.04 11.62 5.22
CA ARG A 189 7.40 12.49 6.36
C ARG A 189 6.16 13.11 6.97
N GLU A 190 5.22 13.54 6.13
CA GLU A 190 3.95 14.12 6.57
C GLU A 190 3.15 13.11 7.42
N ILE A 191 3.19 11.83 7.07
CA ILE A 191 2.55 10.75 7.86
C ILE A 191 3.13 10.69 9.27
N VAL A 192 4.43 10.90 9.44
CA VAL A 192 5.10 10.94 10.75
C VAL A 192 4.76 12.26 11.48
N ASP A 193 4.94 13.39 10.81
CA ASP A 193 4.77 14.73 11.39
C ASP A 193 3.33 14.97 11.88
N LYS A 194 2.34 14.45 11.14
CA LYS A 194 0.91 14.51 11.50
C LYS A 194 0.47 13.42 12.46
N LYS A 195 1.40 12.60 12.96
CA LYS A 195 1.13 11.48 13.89
C LYS A 195 0.12 10.48 13.34
N TRP A 196 0.24 10.19 12.05
CA TRP A 196 -0.56 9.16 11.38
C TRP A 196 0.10 7.79 11.38
N LEU A 197 1.40 7.74 11.69
CA LEU A 197 2.16 6.51 11.81
C LEU A 197 2.00 5.88 13.20
N GLY A 198 1.39 4.69 13.25
CA GLY A 198 1.38 3.87 14.46
C GLY A 198 2.72 3.18 14.69
N TYR A 199 3.14 3.07 15.94
CA TYR A 199 4.28 2.27 16.37
C TYR A 199 3.76 1.11 17.19
N LEU A 200 4.10 -0.13 16.79
CA LEU A 200 3.65 -1.36 17.44
C LEU A 200 4.81 -2.02 18.21
N ASP A 201 4.52 -2.47 19.43
CA ASP A 201 5.43 -3.29 20.24
C ASP A 201 5.16 -4.78 20.03
N TYR A 202 5.80 -5.36 19.01
CA TYR A 202 5.80 -6.81 18.78
C TYR A 202 7.07 -7.51 19.26
N ARG A 203 7.97 -6.75 19.87
CA ARG A 203 9.19 -7.31 20.46
C ARG A 203 8.90 -7.85 21.85
N GLU A 204 8.32 -7.02 22.72
CA GLU A 204 8.03 -7.39 24.11
C GLU A 204 6.53 -7.68 24.33
N MET A 205 5.66 -7.21 23.43
CA MET A 205 4.21 -7.39 23.48
C MET A 205 3.58 -6.82 24.77
N GLN A 206 4.15 -5.75 25.33
CA GLN A 206 3.71 -5.15 26.59
C GLN A 206 3.01 -3.80 26.40
N GLU A 207 3.53 -2.99 25.48
CA GLU A 207 3.04 -1.63 25.29
C GLU A 207 1.92 -1.57 24.23
N LYS A 208 0.96 -0.65 24.43
CA LYS A 208 -0.06 -0.35 23.41
C LYS A 208 0.57 0.42 22.24
N GLN A 209 -0.07 0.30 21.08
CA GLN A 209 0.24 1.15 19.93
C GLN A 209 0.25 2.64 20.32
N ARG A 210 1.23 3.37 19.81
CA ARG A 210 1.34 4.83 19.98
C ARG A 210 1.69 5.51 18.67
N PHE A 211 1.57 6.84 18.60
CA PHE A 211 1.73 7.61 17.35
C PHE A 211 2.73 8.77 17.48
N ASP A 212 3.34 8.91 18.66
CA ASP A 212 4.30 9.96 18.96
C ASP A 212 5.74 9.54 18.67
N ARG A 213 6.09 8.26 18.91
CA ARG A 213 7.45 7.74 18.71
C ARG A 213 7.55 6.20 18.65
N PRO A 214 8.60 5.64 18.04
CA PRO A 214 8.88 4.20 18.05
C PRO A 214 9.04 3.65 19.47
N HIS A 215 8.63 2.38 19.66
CA HIS A 215 8.97 1.60 20.87
C HIS A 215 10.48 1.37 21.00
N VAL A 216 10.94 0.93 22.17
CA VAL A 216 12.37 0.62 22.38
C VAL A 216 12.84 -0.40 21.34
N GLY A 217 13.97 -0.10 20.69
CA GLY A 217 14.51 -0.88 19.57
C GLY A 217 13.79 -0.68 18.23
N GLY A 218 12.73 0.12 18.18
CA GLY A 218 12.00 0.49 16.96
C GLY A 218 12.75 1.51 16.09
N SER A 219 12.21 1.78 14.89
CA SER A 219 12.72 2.80 13.98
C SER A 219 11.64 3.84 13.62
N TRP A 220 12.11 5.06 13.34
CA TRP A 220 11.31 6.15 12.76
C TRP A 220 10.98 5.87 11.31
#